data_AF-A0A351J6V7-F1
#
_entry.id   AF-A0A351J6V7-F1
#
_cell.length_a   1.000
_cell.length_b   1.000
_cell.length_c   1.000
_cell.angle_alpha   90.00
_cell.angle_beta   90.00
_cell.angle_gamma   90.00
#
_symmetry.space_group_name_H-M   'P 1'
#
loop_
_entity.id
_entity.type
_entity.pdbx_description
1 polymer ?
#
loop_
_entity_poly.entity_id
_entity_poly.type
_entity_poly.pdbx_seq_one_letter_code
_entity_poly.pdbx_strand_id
1 'polypeptide(L)' 'LAQVIENETRRQGDKIELIASENFVSKAVLAAQGSVLTNKYAEGYPGKR' A
#
# COMPACT_ATOMS: atom_id res chain seq x y z
N LEU A 1 -7.56 -15.33 -0.35
CA LEU A 1 -6.84 -14.04 -0.40
C LEU A 1 -6.64 -13.45 1.01
N ALA A 2 -7.69 -13.18 1.79
CA ALA A 2 -7.58 -12.64 3.15
C ALA A 2 -6.60 -13.43 4.06
N GLN A 3 -6.78 -14.76 4.14
CA GLN A 3 -5.88 -15.62 4.93
C GLN A 3 -4.40 -15.50 4.53
N VAL A 4 -4.12 -15.32 3.24
CA VAL A 4 -2.74 -15.18 2.74
C VAL A 4 -2.14 -13.84 3.17
N ILE A 5 -2.93 -12.76 3.09
CA ILE A 5 -2.53 -11.42 3.55
C ILE A 5 -2.27 -11.42 5.06
N GLU A 6 -3.12 -12.08 5.83
CA GLU A 6 -2.95 -12.22 7.29
C GLU A 6 -1.70 -13.00 7.65
N ASN A 7 -1.45 -14.12 6.95
CA ASN A 7 -0.26 -14.92 7.16
C ASN A 7 1.03 -14.13 6.85
N GLU A 8 1.03 -13.33 5.76
CA GLU A 8 2.17 -12.49 5.41
C GLU A 8 2.36 -11.34 6.41
N THR A 9 1.28 -10.73 6.88
CA THR A 9 1.33 -9.70 7.92
C THR A 9 2.03 -10.22 9.18
N ARG A 10 1.69 -11.45 9.60
CA ARG A 10 2.36 -12.12 10.72
C ARG A 10 3.84 -12.40 10.42
N ARG A 11 4.15 -12.94 9.24
CA ARG A 11 5.53 -13.26 8.81
C ARG A 11 6.44 -12.03 8.85
N GLN A 12 5.94 -10.86 8.46
CA GLN A 12 6.69 -9.60 8.51
C GLN A 12 6.83 -9.07 9.94
N GLY A 13 5.80 -9.20 10.79
CA GLY A 13 5.82 -8.76 12.18
C GLY A 13 6.73 -9.60 13.10
N ASP A 14 6.94 -10.87 12.77
CA ASP A 14 7.72 -11.81 13.58
C ASP A 14 9.22 -11.86 13.23
N LYS A 15 9.69 -11.00 12.32
CA LYS A 15 11.09 -11.00 11.82
C LYS A 15 11.74 -9.63 11.94
N ILE A 16 13.07 -9.65 12.04
CA ILE A 16 13.90 -8.45 11.87
C ILE A 16 14.24 -8.33 10.39
N GLU A 17 13.73 -7.28 9.73
CA GLU A 17 14.03 -7.04 8.32
C GLU A 17 15.33 -6.24 8.17
N LEU A 18 16.29 -6.82 7.43
CA LEU A 18 17.65 -6.30 7.24
C LEU A 18 17.95 -5.91 5.78
N ILE A 19 16.96 -6.04 4.90
CA ILE A 19 17.10 -5.65 3.50
C ILE A 19 17.00 -4.12 3.42
N ALA A 20 18.11 -3.46 3.07
CA ALA A 20 18.23 -2.01 3.12
C ALA A 20 17.21 -1.24 2.25
N SER A 21 16.66 -1.89 1.22
CA SER A 21 15.66 -1.30 0.33
C SER A 21 14.21 -1.54 0.75
N GLU A 22 13.96 -2.40 1.73
CA GLU A 22 12.62 -2.69 2.23
C GLU A 22 12.22 -1.73 3.36
N ASN A 23 10.91 -1.50 3.50
CA ASN A 23 10.37 -0.61 4.52
C ASN A 23 8.89 -0.92 4.82
N PHE A 24 8.41 -0.45 5.96
CA PHE A 24 7.01 -0.49 6.35
C PHE A 24 6.37 0.88 6.16
N VAL A 25 5.29 0.93 5.36
CA VAL A 25 4.54 2.18 5.16
C VAL A 25 3.57 2.44 6.30
N SER A 26 3.16 3.69 6.48
CA SER A 26 2.17 4.04 7.51
C SER A 26 0.76 3.56 7.15
N LYS A 27 -0.10 3.38 8.15
CA LYS A 27 -1.52 3.04 7.96
C LYS A 27 -2.26 4.04 7.06
N ALA A 28 -1.87 5.32 7.12
CA ALA A 28 -2.47 6.38 6.30
C ALA A 28 -2.21 6.16 4.79
N VAL A 29 -1.00 5.71 4.43
CA VAL A 29 -0.64 5.40 3.03
C VAL A 29 -1.48 4.23 2.51
N LEU A 30 -1.61 3.16 3.31
CA LEU A 30 -2.44 2.00 2.95
C LEU A 30 -3.92 2.39 2.75
N ALA A 31 -4.46 3.22 3.65
CA ALA A 31 -5.83 3.70 3.55
C ALA A 31 -6.08 4.54 2.29
N ALA A 32 -5.13 5.40 1.92
CA ALA A 32 -5.21 6.19 0.70
C ALA A 32 -5.18 5.31 -0.57
N GLN A 33 -4.31 4.29 -0.60
CA GLN A 33 -4.22 3.34 -1.71
C GLN A 33 -5.52 2.54 -1.90
N GLY A 34 -6.20 2.18 -0.81
CA GLY A 34 -7.49 1.47 -0.84
C GLY A 34 -8.72 2.38 -1.02
N SER A 35 -8.54 3.67 -1.29
CA SER A 35 -9.65 4.62 -1.36
C SER A 35 -10.36 4.64 -2.71
N VAL A 36 -11.51 5.32 -2.76
CA VAL A 36 -12.32 5.54 -3.97
C VAL A 36 -11.59 6.30 -5.07
N LEU A 37 -10.41 6.88 -4.81
CA LEU A 37 -9.60 7.57 -5.80
C LEU A 37 -9.23 6.65 -6.98
N THR A 38 -9.11 5.34 -6.75
CA THR A 38 -8.81 4.35 -7.80
C THR A 38 -9.91 4.24 -8.87
N ASN A 39 -11.14 4.71 -8.57
CA ASN A 39 -12.26 4.65 -9.50
C ASN A 39 -12.20 5.74 -10.57
N LYS A 40 -11.38 6.79 -10.36
CA LYS A 40 -11.37 7.97 -11.22
C LYS A 40 -10.35 7.82 -12.33
N TYR A 41 -10.82 7.83 -13.58
CA TYR A 41 -9.97 8.09 -14.73
C TYR A 41 -9.72 9.60 -14.87
N ALA A 42 -8.44 10.00 -14.91
CA ALA A 42 -8.02 11.40 -14.95
C ALA A 42 -6.76 11.58 -15.80
N GLU A 43 -6.93 11.56 -17.12
CA GLU A 43 -5.86 11.90 -18.07
C GLU A 43 -5.54 13.40 -18.08
N GLY A 44 -4.33 13.73 -18.54
CA GLY A 44 -3.85 15.10 -18.63
C GLY A 44 -3.20 15.60 -17.33
N TYR A 45 -3.12 16.92 -17.19
CA TYR A 45 -2.56 17.56 -15.99
C TYR A 45 -3.65 18.38 -15.28
N PRO A 46 -3.52 18.63 -13.96
CA PRO A 46 -4.42 19.55 -13.27
C PRO A 46 -4.53 20.89 -14.02
N GLY A 47 -5.76 21.29 -14.36
CA GLY A 47 -6.03 22.54 -15.08
C GLY A 47 -5.71 22.54 -16.58
N LYS A 48 -5.20 21.43 -17.13
CA LYS A 48 -4.98 21.27 -18.57
C LYS A 48 -5.84 20.10 -19.06
N ARG A 49 -6.90 20.43 -19.81
CA ARG A 49 -7.69 19.43 -20.53
C ARG A 49 -6.96 19.00 -21.79
#